data_AF-A0A7W4FIN1-F1
#
_entry.id   AF-A0A7W4FIN1-F1
#
_cell.length_a   1.000
_cell.length_b   1.000
_cell.length_c   1.000
_cell.angle_alpha   90.00
_cell.angle_beta   90.00
_cell.angle_gamma   90.00
#
_symmetry.space_group_name_H-M   'P 1'
#
loop_
_entity.id
_entity.type
_entity.pdbx_description
1 polymer ?
#
loop_
_entity_poly.entity_id
_entity_poly.type
_entity_poly.pdbx_seq_one_letter_code
_entity_poly.pdbx_strand_id
1 'polypeptide(L)'
;MKTYPEYVLDRVFIDSENSENLVYLLFKDSLNRSRSALNLAPIERMLDWCNGNQDKIQKVAGAVSAYTSIDKKSQYLENPKEVALSRHITSLLDAAEDKVAIVETIFSRTFPSGWSGSLADILEVRAKAFAELSNNDSPEVQEIVKAKLSLLNKSIRENRDHESDEYNQREQRFE
;
A
#
# COMPACT_ATOMS: atom_id res chain seq x y z
N MET A 1 -18.31 -4.28 18.37
CA MET A 1 -18.81 -2.99 17.84
C MET A 1 -19.17 -3.22 16.38
N LYS A 2 -20.40 -2.93 15.94
CA LYS A 2 -20.77 -3.11 14.52
C LYS A 2 -20.16 -1.96 13.71
N THR A 3 -19.33 -2.27 12.72
CA THR A 3 -18.71 -1.32 11.80
C THR A 3 -19.55 -1.24 10.53
N TYR A 4 -19.88 -0.01 10.11
CA TYR A 4 -20.73 0.28 8.93
C TYR A 4 -19.92 1.13 7.95
N PRO A 5 -18.96 0.54 7.21
CA PRO A 5 -18.10 1.27 6.28
C PRO A 5 -18.89 2.05 5.22
N GLU A 6 -20.05 1.53 4.79
CA GLU A 6 -20.91 2.09 3.75
C GLU A 6 -21.23 3.58 3.97
N TYR A 7 -21.55 4.00 5.20
CA TYR A 7 -21.89 5.40 5.49
C TYR A 7 -20.71 6.36 5.29
N VAL A 8 -19.49 5.91 5.61
CA VAL A 8 -18.29 6.72 5.42
C VAL A 8 -17.91 6.72 3.94
N LEU A 9 -18.02 5.57 3.27
CA LEU A 9 -17.72 5.44 1.85
C LEU A 9 -18.65 6.31 1.00
N ASP A 10 -19.96 6.33 1.30
CA ASP A 10 -20.92 7.21 0.63
C ASP A 10 -20.50 8.68 0.78
N ARG A 11 -20.17 9.11 2.00
CA ARG A 11 -19.76 10.49 2.29
C ARG A 11 -18.47 10.90 1.56
N VAL A 12 -17.51 9.99 1.43
CA VAL A 12 -16.19 10.29 0.88
C VAL A 12 -16.18 10.21 -0.65
N PHE A 13 -16.89 9.24 -1.23
CA PHE A 13 -16.73 8.88 -2.64
C PHE A 13 -17.91 9.23 -3.55
N ILE A 14 -19.11 9.48 -3.00
CA ILE A 14 -20.30 9.81 -3.81
C ILE A 14 -20.48 11.33 -3.94
N ASP A 15 -20.06 12.11 -2.95
CA ASP A 15 -20.64 13.44 -2.71
C ASP A 15 -19.65 14.64 -2.76
N SER A 16 -18.47 14.55 -3.40
CA SER A 16 -17.58 15.73 -3.40
C SER A 16 -16.57 15.89 -4.55
N GLU A 17 -16.50 17.14 -5.03
CA GLU A 17 -15.33 17.75 -5.70
C GLU A 17 -14.05 17.69 -4.83
N ASN A 18 -14.16 17.35 -3.55
CA ASN A 18 -13.09 17.28 -2.54
C ASN A 18 -12.73 15.86 -2.10
N SER A 19 -13.10 14.85 -2.88
CA SER A 19 -12.96 13.43 -2.50
C SER A 19 -11.51 13.05 -2.19
N GLU A 20 -10.53 13.57 -2.92
CA GLU A 20 -9.11 13.31 -2.66
C GLU A 20 -8.62 13.80 -1.29
N ASN A 21 -9.06 14.99 -0.88
CA ASN A 21 -8.71 15.57 0.43
C ASN A 21 -9.31 14.76 1.58
N LEU A 22 -10.57 14.33 1.43
CA LEU A 22 -11.22 13.48 2.43
C LEU A 22 -10.58 12.09 2.50
N VAL A 23 -10.24 11.49 1.35
CA VAL A 23 -9.49 10.22 1.30
C VAL A 23 -8.15 10.37 1.99
N TYR A 24 -7.44 11.47 1.74
CA TYR A 24 -6.19 11.76 2.42
C TYR A 24 -6.42 11.85 3.93
N LEU A 25 -7.24 12.79 4.40
CA LEU A 25 -7.47 13.02 5.84
C LEU A 25 -7.99 11.80 6.61
N LEU A 26 -8.88 11.00 6.02
CA LEU A 26 -9.55 9.91 6.74
C LEU A 26 -8.79 8.59 6.66
N PHE A 27 -8.04 8.37 5.58
CA PHE A 27 -7.48 7.06 5.27
C PHE A 27 -5.97 7.04 5.03
N LYS A 28 -5.33 8.19 4.74
CA LYS A 28 -3.89 8.28 4.46
C LYS A 28 -3.12 9.19 5.43
N ASP A 29 -3.79 10.20 5.99
CA ASP A 29 -3.22 11.14 6.94
C ASP A 29 -3.29 10.52 8.32
N SER A 30 -2.24 9.78 8.62
CA SER A 30 -2.06 9.32 9.97
C SER A 30 -0.59 9.39 10.29
N LEU A 31 -0.19 10.57 10.74
CA LEU A 31 0.99 10.80 11.57
C LEU A 31 1.10 9.84 12.79
N ASN A 32 0.13 8.94 13.01
CA ASN A 32 0.07 7.99 14.12
C ASN A 32 -0.67 6.68 13.85
N ARG A 33 -1.13 6.38 12.61
CA ARG A 33 -1.79 5.09 12.32
C ARG A 33 -0.98 4.32 11.31
N SER A 34 -0.76 3.06 11.63
CA SER A 34 -0.10 2.13 10.76
C SER A 34 -1.01 1.51 9.70
N ARG A 35 -2.33 1.68 9.83
CA ARG A 35 -3.33 1.04 8.97
C ARG A 35 -4.47 2.02 8.72
N SER A 36 -4.91 2.12 7.48
CA SER A 36 -6.13 2.83 7.12
C SER A 36 -7.31 2.24 7.90
N ALA A 37 -8.24 3.10 8.35
CA ALA A 37 -9.44 2.65 9.04
C ALA A 37 -10.30 1.70 8.18
N LEU A 38 -10.18 1.79 6.85
CA LEU A 38 -10.84 0.87 5.92
C LEU A 38 -10.33 -0.56 6.03
N ASN A 39 -9.07 -0.78 6.41
CA ASN A 39 -8.55 -2.13 6.64
C ASN A 39 -9.06 -2.78 7.94
N LEU A 40 -9.86 -2.07 8.74
CA LEU A 40 -10.58 -2.64 9.89
C LEU A 40 -12.03 -3.02 9.53
N ALA A 41 -12.53 -2.59 8.37
CA ALA A 41 -13.88 -2.91 7.93
C ALA A 41 -13.95 -4.38 7.45
N PRO A 42 -15.12 -5.06 7.60
CA PRO A 42 -15.34 -6.35 6.97
C PRO A 42 -15.18 -6.25 5.44
N ILE A 43 -14.40 -7.16 4.85
CA ILE A 43 -14.10 -7.17 3.42
C ILE A 43 -15.39 -7.36 2.62
N GLU A 44 -16.27 -8.24 3.08
CA GLU A 44 -17.53 -8.57 2.43
C GLU A 44 -18.40 -7.32 2.30
N ARG A 45 -18.53 -6.53 3.37
CA ARG A 45 -19.31 -5.27 3.35
C ARG A 45 -18.72 -4.21 2.44
N MET A 46 -17.40 -4.14 2.36
CA MET A 46 -16.70 -3.24 1.44
C MET A 46 -16.99 -3.63 -0.02
N LEU A 47 -16.87 -4.92 -0.35
CA LEU A 47 -17.13 -5.43 -1.70
C LEU A 47 -18.62 -5.30 -2.07
N ASP A 48 -19.52 -5.58 -1.13
CA ASP A 48 -20.96 -5.39 -1.30
C ASP A 48 -21.29 -3.91 -1.60
N TRP A 49 -20.60 -2.97 -0.95
CA TRP A 49 -20.78 -1.54 -1.23
C TRP A 49 -20.26 -1.14 -2.63
N CYS A 50 -19.15 -1.74 -3.05
CA CYS A 50 -18.67 -1.60 -4.43
C CYS A 50 -19.70 -2.15 -5.43
N ASN A 51 -20.38 -3.25 -5.08
CA ASN A 51 -21.45 -3.88 -5.88
C ASN A 51 -21.05 -4.10 -7.36
N GLY A 52 -19.81 -4.55 -7.59
CA GLY A 52 -19.25 -4.75 -8.94
C GLY A 52 -18.96 -3.47 -9.73
N ASN A 53 -19.20 -2.29 -9.16
CA ASN A 53 -18.87 -1.02 -9.80
C ASN A 53 -17.35 -0.81 -9.79
N GLN A 54 -16.74 -0.81 -10.98
CA GLN A 54 -15.28 -0.75 -11.14
C GLN A 54 -14.68 0.59 -10.67
N ASP A 55 -15.38 1.71 -10.81
CA ASP A 55 -14.93 3.02 -10.27
C ASP A 55 -14.85 2.98 -8.74
N LYS A 56 -15.85 2.41 -8.08
CA LYS A 56 -15.82 2.21 -6.61
C LYS A 56 -14.67 1.30 -6.19
N ILE A 57 -14.42 0.21 -6.91
CA ILE A 57 -13.32 -0.72 -6.62
C ILE A 57 -11.98 0.02 -6.68
N GLN A 58 -11.72 0.78 -7.75
CA GLN A 58 -10.48 1.56 -7.90
C GLN A 58 -10.33 2.62 -6.79
N LYS A 59 -11.40 3.35 -6.47
CA LYS A 59 -11.41 4.35 -5.39
C LYS A 59 -11.08 3.74 -4.03
N VAL A 60 -11.70 2.61 -3.70
CA VAL A 60 -11.46 1.92 -2.43
C VAL A 60 -10.06 1.33 -2.39
N ALA A 61 -9.57 0.74 -3.49
CA ALA A 61 -8.20 0.25 -3.61
C ALA A 61 -7.17 1.37 -3.34
N GLY A 62 -7.45 2.58 -3.81
CA GLY A 62 -6.63 3.76 -3.54
C GLY A 62 -6.62 4.24 -2.09
N ALA A 63 -7.60 3.84 -1.28
CA ALA A 63 -7.83 4.30 0.09
C ALA A 63 -7.50 3.26 1.18
N VAL A 64 -7.45 1.98 0.83
CA VAL A 64 -6.94 0.94 1.75
C VAL A 64 -5.41 0.96 1.81
N SER A 65 -4.85 0.55 2.94
CA SER A 65 -3.45 0.18 3.05
C SER A 65 -3.20 -1.11 2.25
N ALA A 66 -2.31 -1.03 1.27
CA ALA A 66 -1.92 -2.18 0.45
C ALA A 66 -1.09 -3.20 1.26
N TYR A 67 -0.29 -2.72 2.21
CA TYR A 67 0.59 -3.56 3.04
C TYR A 67 0.12 -3.55 4.50
N THR A 68 0.33 -4.67 5.19
CA THR A 68 0.10 -4.81 6.63
C THR A 68 1.30 -5.47 7.30
N SER A 69 1.70 -4.95 8.47
CA SER A 69 2.75 -5.57 9.28
C SER A 69 2.31 -6.96 9.75
N ILE A 70 3.20 -7.95 9.63
CA ILE A 70 3.01 -9.31 10.15
C ILE A 70 3.30 -9.35 11.65
N ASP A 71 4.21 -8.50 12.12
CA ASP A 71 4.53 -8.41 13.54
C ASP A 71 3.38 -7.75 14.31
N LYS A 72 2.73 -8.53 15.18
CA LYS A 72 1.65 -8.04 16.06
C LYS A 72 2.13 -7.00 17.06
N LYS A 73 3.45 -6.91 17.34
CA LYS A 73 4.05 -5.96 18.29
C LYS A 73 4.46 -4.65 17.60
N SER A 74 4.95 -4.72 16.37
CA SER A 74 5.24 -3.52 15.57
C SER A 74 4.05 -3.20 14.68
N GLN A 75 3.16 -2.35 15.17
CA GLN A 75 2.08 -1.85 14.33
C GLN A 75 2.64 -0.91 13.26
N TYR A 76 3.68 -0.12 13.51
CA TYR A 76 4.18 0.93 12.63
C TYR A 76 4.69 0.42 11.25
N LEU A 77 4.15 0.99 10.17
CA LEU A 77 4.59 0.73 8.78
C LEU A 77 5.69 1.70 8.30
N GLU A 78 6.16 2.59 9.15
CA GLU A 78 7.27 3.51 8.84
C GLU A 78 8.58 2.77 8.65
N ASN A 79 8.82 1.71 9.43
CA ASN A 79 9.97 0.81 9.26
C ASN A 79 9.62 -0.62 9.69
N PRO A 80 8.80 -1.33 8.89
CA PRO A 80 8.35 -2.66 9.24
C PRO A 80 9.44 -3.68 8.93
N LYS A 81 9.70 -4.60 9.87
CA LYS A 81 10.62 -5.73 9.64
C LYS A 81 10.07 -6.73 8.62
N GLU A 82 8.75 -6.90 8.60
CA GLU A 82 8.07 -7.84 7.72
C GLU A 82 6.65 -7.34 7.44
N VAL A 83 6.22 -7.44 6.17
CA VAL A 83 4.88 -7.07 5.72
C VAL A 83 4.31 -8.12 4.79
N ALA A 84 2.99 -8.17 4.72
CA ALA A 84 2.24 -8.90 3.71
C ALA A 84 1.28 -7.95 2.99
N LEU A 85 0.79 -8.35 1.81
CA LEU A 85 -0.33 -7.67 1.18
C LEU A 85 -1.58 -7.80 2.06
N SER A 86 -2.34 -6.70 2.16
CA SER A 86 -3.56 -6.71 2.94
C SER A 86 -4.63 -7.55 2.25
N ARG A 87 -5.41 -8.28 3.05
CA ARG A 87 -6.53 -9.07 2.50
C ARG A 87 -7.54 -8.21 1.73
N HIS A 88 -7.72 -6.96 2.14
CA HIS A 88 -8.58 -6.00 1.43
C HIS A 88 -8.08 -5.74 0.01
N ILE A 89 -6.79 -5.44 -0.16
CA ILE A 89 -6.27 -5.08 -1.49
C ILE A 89 -6.23 -6.30 -2.42
N THR A 90 -5.95 -7.50 -1.90
CA THR A 90 -6.00 -8.73 -2.70
C THR A 90 -7.43 -9.07 -3.11
N SER A 91 -8.42 -8.91 -2.23
CA SER A 91 -9.83 -9.12 -2.59
C SER A 91 -10.35 -8.09 -3.61
N LEU A 92 -9.85 -6.85 -3.56
CA LEU A 92 -10.16 -5.84 -4.58
C LEU A 92 -9.50 -6.15 -5.92
N LEU A 93 -8.27 -6.67 -5.92
CA LEU A 93 -7.59 -7.16 -7.12
C LEU A 93 -8.37 -8.32 -7.77
N ASP A 94 -8.89 -9.24 -6.97
CA ASP A 94 -9.67 -10.37 -7.47
C ASP A 94 -11.01 -9.94 -8.09
N ALA A 95 -11.64 -8.91 -7.51
CA ALA A 95 -12.92 -8.37 -7.97
C ALA A 95 -12.82 -7.39 -9.15
N ALA A 96 -11.62 -6.87 -9.44
CA ALA A 96 -11.41 -5.88 -10.48
C ALA A 96 -11.38 -6.53 -11.88
N GLU A 97 -12.00 -5.85 -12.85
CA GLU A 97 -11.83 -6.15 -14.27
C GLU A 97 -10.46 -5.68 -14.75
N ASP A 98 -10.08 -4.45 -14.44
CA ASP A 98 -8.73 -3.92 -14.68
C ASP A 98 -7.82 -4.23 -13.50
N LYS A 99 -7.27 -5.45 -13.51
CA LYS A 99 -6.32 -5.91 -12.49
C LYS A 99 -5.00 -5.16 -12.54
N VAL A 100 -4.59 -4.70 -13.72
CA VAL A 100 -3.34 -3.96 -13.92
C VAL A 100 -3.39 -2.63 -13.15
N ALA A 101 -4.50 -1.90 -13.20
CA ALA A 101 -4.70 -0.66 -12.44
C ALA A 101 -4.60 -0.88 -10.92
N ILE A 102 -5.10 -2.01 -10.41
CA ILE A 102 -4.95 -2.36 -8.99
C ILE A 102 -3.50 -2.68 -8.64
N VAL A 103 -2.78 -3.42 -9.50
CA VAL A 103 -1.34 -3.68 -9.27
C VAL A 103 -0.52 -2.39 -9.28
N GLU A 104 -0.81 -1.46 -10.19
CA GLU A 104 -0.19 -0.12 -10.19
C GLU A 104 -0.48 0.65 -8.89
N THR A 105 -1.71 0.55 -8.40
CA THR A 105 -2.09 1.13 -7.10
C THR A 105 -1.26 0.52 -5.97
N ILE A 106 -1.12 -0.82 -5.90
CA ILE A 106 -0.29 -1.50 -4.91
C ILE A 106 1.17 -1.06 -5.03
N PHE A 107 1.73 -1.03 -6.24
CA PHE A 107 3.11 -0.62 -6.50
C PHE A 107 3.38 0.81 -6.02
N SER A 108 2.46 1.74 -6.30
CA SER A 108 2.60 3.13 -5.82
C SER A 108 2.69 3.22 -4.29
N ARG A 109 2.04 2.29 -3.58
CA ARG A 109 2.05 2.20 -2.10
C ARG A 109 3.30 1.53 -1.54
N THR A 110 4.17 0.99 -2.39
CA THR A 110 5.47 0.47 -1.96
C THR A 110 6.34 1.61 -1.42
N PHE A 111 6.24 2.80 -2.01
CA PHE A 111 6.97 3.98 -1.59
C PHE A 111 6.24 4.70 -0.45
N PRO A 112 6.83 4.76 0.76
CA PRO A 112 6.23 5.50 1.87
C PRO A 112 6.25 7.01 1.60
N SER A 113 5.21 7.72 2.05
CA SER A 113 5.16 9.19 2.03
C SER A 113 5.98 9.84 3.15
N GLY A 114 6.35 9.06 4.17
CA GLY A 114 7.24 9.44 5.26
C GLY A 114 7.76 8.18 5.94
N TRP A 115 9.02 8.19 6.37
CA TRP A 115 9.68 7.04 6.99
C TRP A 115 10.77 7.48 7.97
N SER A 116 11.19 6.53 8.79
CA SER A 116 12.36 6.65 9.66
C SER A 116 13.31 5.47 9.43
N GLY A 117 14.62 5.71 9.50
CA GLY A 117 15.63 4.71 9.17
C GLY A 117 15.86 4.56 7.66
N SER A 118 16.23 3.34 7.23
CA SER A 118 16.58 3.04 5.84
C SER A 118 15.34 2.90 4.95
N LEU A 119 15.26 3.71 3.90
CA LEU A 119 14.28 3.55 2.83
C LEU A 119 14.56 2.26 2.05
N ALA A 120 15.82 1.91 1.83
CA ALA A 120 16.20 0.69 1.12
C ALA A 120 15.64 -0.57 1.82
N ASP A 121 15.73 -0.64 3.15
CA ASP A 121 15.18 -1.75 3.94
C ASP A 121 13.65 -1.82 3.84
N ILE A 122 12.95 -0.68 3.92
CA ILE A 122 11.49 -0.61 3.80
C ILE A 122 11.04 -1.09 2.41
N LEU A 123 11.70 -0.62 1.37
CA LEU A 123 11.40 -1.00 -0.01
C LEU A 123 11.68 -2.48 -0.23
N GLU A 124 12.74 -3.06 0.36
CA GLU A 124 13.05 -4.47 0.24
C GLU A 124 11.97 -5.36 0.85
N VAL A 125 11.52 -5.03 2.06
CA VAL A 125 10.47 -5.79 2.75
C VAL A 125 9.14 -5.71 1.98
N ARG A 126 8.77 -4.53 1.48
CA ARG A 126 7.55 -4.37 0.66
C ARG A 126 7.68 -5.01 -0.72
N ALA A 127 8.87 -5.00 -1.34
CA ALA A 127 9.11 -5.67 -2.61
C ALA A 127 8.95 -7.20 -2.50
N LYS A 128 9.37 -7.80 -1.39
CA LYS A 128 9.14 -9.23 -1.10
C LYS A 128 7.65 -9.55 -1.06
N ALA A 129 6.86 -8.75 -0.35
CA ALA A 129 5.40 -8.92 -0.32
C ALA A 129 4.74 -8.67 -1.68
N PHE A 130 5.19 -7.65 -2.42
CA PHE A 130 4.69 -7.35 -3.77
C PHE A 130 4.97 -8.51 -4.74
N ALA A 131 6.10 -9.20 -4.60
CA ALA A 131 6.48 -10.32 -5.45
C ALA A 131 5.51 -11.51 -5.36
N GLU A 132 4.74 -11.64 -4.28
CA GLU A 132 3.71 -12.68 -4.13
C GLU A 132 2.65 -12.61 -5.24
N LEU A 133 2.40 -11.42 -5.81
CA LEU A 133 1.49 -11.25 -6.95
C LEU A 133 1.96 -11.96 -8.22
N SER A 134 3.22 -12.38 -8.31
CA SER A 134 3.73 -13.19 -9.43
C SER A 134 3.08 -14.58 -9.48
N ASN A 135 2.44 -15.02 -8.39
CA ASN A 135 1.71 -16.28 -8.33
C ASN A 135 0.23 -16.13 -8.75
N ASN A 136 -0.22 -14.95 -9.18
CA ASN A 136 -1.59 -14.73 -9.62
C ASN A 136 -1.87 -15.50 -10.93
N ASP A 137 -3.11 -15.98 -11.11
CA ASP A 137 -3.48 -16.75 -12.30
C ASP A 137 -3.51 -15.92 -13.60
N SER A 138 -3.61 -14.58 -13.50
CA SER A 138 -3.64 -13.70 -14.67
C SER A 138 -2.23 -13.46 -15.24
N PRO A 139 -1.96 -13.80 -16.52
CA PRO A 139 -0.69 -13.51 -17.16
C PRO A 139 -0.35 -12.01 -17.20
N GLU A 140 -1.35 -11.15 -17.37
CA GLU A 140 -1.17 -9.69 -17.37
C GLU A 140 -0.69 -9.18 -16.02
N VAL A 141 -1.20 -9.76 -14.92
CA VAL A 141 -0.73 -9.46 -13.56
C VAL A 141 0.72 -9.91 -13.39
N GLN A 142 1.06 -11.11 -13.83
CA GLN A 142 2.44 -11.61 -13.74
C GLN A 142 3.42 -10.72 -14.52
N GLU A 143 3.05 -10.28 -15.73
CA GLU A 143 3.87 -9.43 -16.58
C GLU A 143 4.13 -8.06 -15.94
N ILE A 144 3.08 -7.37 -15.46
CA ILE A 144 3.25 -6.07 -14.82
C ILE A 144 4.03 -6.19 -13.50
N VAL A 145 3.79 -7.23 -12.70
CA VAL A 145 4.54 -7.47 -11.45
C VAL A 145 6.03 -7.63 -11.73
N LYS A 146 6.40 -8.40 -12.76
CA LYS A 146 7.80 -8.57 -13.18
C LYS A 146 8.43 -7.24 -13.57
N ALA A 147 7.73 -6.42 -14.37
CA ALA A 147 8.22 -5.10 -14.77
C ALA A 147 8.43 -4.18 -13.55
N LYS A 148 7.47 -4.16 -12.63
CA LYS A 148 7.51 -3.32 -11.42
C LYS A 148 8.55 -3.78 -10.40
N LEU A 149 8.76 -5.08 -10.23
CA LEU A 149 9.85 -5.61 -9.40
C LEU A 149 11.23 -5.19 -9.92
N SER A 150 11.42 -5.11 -11.23
CA SER A 150 12.67 -4.59 -11.81
C SER A 150 12.92 -3.14 -11.38
N LEU A 151 11.88 -2.30 -11.40
CA LEU A 151 11.94 -0.91 -10.93
C LEU A 151 12.24 -0.84 -9.43
N LEU A 152 11.55 -1.63 -8.60
CA LEU A 152 11.80 -1.67 -7.15
C LEU A 152 13.24 -2.07 -6.85
N ASN A 153 13.76 -3.11 -7.50
CA ASN A 153 15.13 -3.57 -7.29
C ASN A 153 16.17 -2.53 -7.68
N LYS A 154 15.89 -1.73 -8.73
CA LYS A 154 16.73 -0.58 -9.07
C LYS A 154 16.70 0.47 -7.96
N SER A 155 15.51 0.89 -7.51
CA SER A 155 15.37 1.89 -6.44
C SER A 155 15.97 1.43 -5.11
N ILE A 156 15.86 0.15 -4.74
CA ILE A 156 16.47 -0.41 -3.53
C ILE A 156 17.99 -0.24 -3.57
N ARG A 157 18.63 -0.57 -4.70
CA ARG A 157 20.09 -0.42 -4.85
C ARG A 157 20.51 1.04 -4.75
N GLU A 158 19.86 1.92 -5.50
CA GLU A 158 20.17 3.35 -5.50
C GLU A 158 20.06 3.98 -4.11
N ASN A 159 19.02 3.64 -3.34
CA ASN A 159 18.87 4.13 -1.97
C ASN A 159 19.90 3.53 -1.01
N ARG A 160 20.27 2.25 -1.19
CA ARG A 160 21.29 1.60 -0.35
C ARG A 160 22.66 2.28 -0.52
N ASP A 161 23.04 2.53 -1.77
CA ASP A 161 24.30 3.20 -2.10
C ASP A 161 24.31 4.61 -1.50
N HIS A 162 23.23 5.36 -1.68
CA HIS A 162 23.08 6.70 -1.12
C HIS A 162 23.16 6.73 0.42
N GLU A 163 22.45 5.83 1.10
CA GLU A 163 22.47 5.72 2.56
C GLU A 163 23.86 5.35 3.09
N SER A 164 24.60 4.48 2.38
CA SER A 164 25.98 4.12 2.71
C SER A 164 26.93 5.31 2.54
N ASP A 165 26.79 6.07 1.46
CA ASP A 165 27.60 7.27 1.22
C ASP A 165 27.36 8.33 2.29
N GLU A 166 26.09 8.58 2.66
CA GLU A 166 25.76 9.50 3.75
C GLU A 166 26.34 9.06 5.09
N TYR A 167 26.27 7.77 5.40
CA TYR A 167 26.84 7.21 6.62
C TYR A 167 28.36 7.45 6.67
N ASN A 168 29.07 7.12 5.59
CA ASN A 168 30.52 7.31 5.48
C ASN A 168 30.92 8.78 5.62
N GLN A 169 30.18 9.71 5.00
CA GLN A 169 30.46 11.15 5.12
C GLN A 169 30.26 11.68 6.55
N ARG A 170 29.32 11.10 7.31
CA ARG A 170 29.09 11.49 8.71
C ARG A 170 30.22 10.99 9.60
N GLU A 171 30.62 9.72 9.47
CA GLU A 171 31.73 9.15 10.26
C GLU A 171 33.04 9.94 10.08
N GLN A 172 33.37 10.33 8.83
CA GLN A 172 34.58 11.14 8.55
C GLN A 172 34.57 12.56 9.13
N ARG A 173 33.42 13.07 9.61
CA ARG A 173 33.34 14.39 10.27
C ARG A 173 33.56 14.32 11.78
N PHE A 174 33.52 13.12 12.36
CA PHE A 174 33.68 12.90 13.80
C PHE A 174 35.06 12.32 14.18
N GLU A 175 35.90 12.03 13.18
CA GLU A 175 37.34 11.76 13.33
C GLU A 175 38.17 13.05 13.17
#